data_AF-A0A962ICY9-F1
#
_entry.id   AF-A0A962ICY9-F1
#
_cell.length_a   1.000
_cell.length_b   1.000
_cell.length_c   1.000
_cell.angle_alpha   90.00
_cell.angle_beta   90.00
_cell.angle_gamma   90.00
#
_symmetry.space_group_name_H-M   'P 1'
#
loop_
_entity.id
_entity.type
_entity.pdbx_description
1 polymer ?
#
loop_
_entity_poly.entity_id
_entity_poly.type
_entity_poly.pdbx_seq_one_letter_code
_entity_poly.pdbx_strand_id
1 'polypeptide(L)'
;RHPWIEFESDRLDPATLQPGEAVPGQLCLRGVCQRERFVLHHLACSDASATAPERCELSASGSLLRAAYGMRSHRGALRNRIELKLDLVATGAPHSGVRPVSLEAPAR
;
A
#
# COMPACT_ATOMS: atom_id res chain seq x y z
N ARG A 1 22.18 -1.50 -10.13
CA ARG A 1 20.99 -1.47 -11.03
C ARG A 1 19.78 -1.78 -10.15
N HIS A 2 18.80 -0.88 -10.08
CA HIS A 2 17.58 -1.04 -9.25
C HIS A 2 16.38 -0.76 -10.16
N PRO A 3 15.87 -1.77 -10.89
CA PRO A 3 14.86 -1.56 -11.92
C PRO A 3 13.45 -1.40 -11.34
N TRP A 4 13.28 -1.66 -10.05
CA TRP A 4 11.99 -1.71 -9.38
C TRP A 4 11.77 -0.49 -8.48
N ILE A 5 10.50 -0.12 -8.36
CA ILE A 5 9.96 0.71 -7.29
C ILE A 5 9.17 -0.25 -6.40
N GLU A 6 9.51 -0.31 -5.13
CA GLU A 6 8.89 -1.25 -4.19
C GLU A 6 8.32 -0.49 -3.00
N PHE A 7 7.04 -0.70 -2.73
CA PHE A 7 6.38 -0.19 -1.55
C PHE A 7 5.89 -1.37 -0.71
N GLU A 8 6.42 -1.47 0.50
CA GLU A 8 5.95 -2.42 1.51
C GLU A 8 5.19 -1.63 2.57
N SER A 9 3.88 -1.88 2.69
CA SER A 9 3.08 -1.26 3.74
C SER A 9 3.45 -1.84 5.11
N ASP A 10 3.22 -1.08 6.16
CA ASP A 10 3.13 -1.67 7.50
C ASP A 10 1.97 -2.67 7.54
N ARG A 11 1.82 -3.41 8.64
CA ARG A 11 0.64 -4.27 8.81
C ARG A 11 -0.63 -3.43 8.72
N LEU A 12 -1.51 -3.81 7.81
CA LEU A 12 -2.80 -3.18 7.57
C LEU A 12 -3.89 -4.12 8.07
N ASP A 13 -4.91 -3.58 8.73
CA ASP A 13 -6.17 -4.28 8.94
C ASP A 13 -7.11 -3.92 7.76
N PRO A 14 -7.49 -4.89 6.92
CA PRO A 14 -8.43 -4.63 5.82
C PRO A 14 -9.75 -4.01 6.29
N ALA A 15 -10.20 -4.30 7.52
CA ALA A 15 -11.43 -3.75 8.06
C ALA A 15 -11.34 -2.24 8.35
N THR A 16 -10.12 -1.71 8.54
CA THR A 16 -9.89 -0.30 8.84
C THR A 16 -9.48 0.52 7.61
N LEU A 17 -9.28 -0.12 6.46
CA LEU A 17 -8.95 0.60 5.21
C LEU A 17 -10.18 1.37 4.73
N GLN A 18 -10.10 2.70 4.79
CA GLN A 18 -11.17 3.60 4.34
C GLN A 18 -10.58 4.73 3.50
N PRO A 19 -11.35 5.30 2.55
CA PRO A 19 -10.95 6.53 1.87
C PRO A 19 -10.61 7.64 2.89
N GLY A 20 -9.52 8.37 2.62
CA GLY A 20 -8.94 9.37 3.50
C GLY A 20 -7.84 8.83 4.43
N GLU A 21 -7.78 7.51 4.66
CA GLU A 21 -6.77 6.91 5.54
C GLU A 21 -5.39 6.87 4.89
N ALA A 22 -4.37 7.03 5.75
CA ALA A 22 -2.98 6.91 5.35
C ALA A 22 -2.50 5.47 5.52
N VAL A 23 -1.92 4.93 4.45
CA VAL A 23 -1.20 3.65 4.41
C VAL A 23 0.29 3.95 4.62
N PRO A 24 0.83 3.83 5.84
CA PRO A 24 2.25 3.99 6.08
C PRO A 24 3.03 2.79 5.54
N GLY A 25 4.27 3.01 5.12
CA GLY A 25 5.14 1.95 4.65
C GLY A 25 6.56 2.39 4.34
N GLN A 26 7.35 1.45 3.84
CA GLN A 26 8.68 1.69 3.30
C GLN A 26 8.60 1.73 1.78
N LEU A 27 9.06 2.84 1.19
CA LEU A 27 9.23 2.96 -0.25
C LEU A 27 10.71 2.90 -0.60
N CYS A 28 11.08 1.93 -1.43
CA CYS A 28 12.42 1.78 -1.98
C CYS A 28 12.42 2.19 -3.46
N LEU A 29 13.20 3.24 -3.76
CA LEU A 29 13.38 3.77 -5.11
C LEU A 29 14.87 3.93 -5.40
N ARG A 30 15.33 3.33 -6.50
CA ARG A 30 16.75 3.37 -6.91
C ARG A 30 17.72 2.88 -5.83
N GLY A 31 17.28 1.95 -4.97
CA GLY A 31 18.07 1.40 -3.87
C GLY A 31 18.12 2.28 -2.61
N VAL A 32 17.40 3.40 -2.58
CA VAL A 32 17.22 4.23 -1.38
C VAL A 32 15.81 4.00 -0.84
N CYS A 33 15.73 3.61 0.43
CA CYS A 33 14.45 3.35 1.10
C CYS A 33 14.13 4.46 2.10
N GLN A 34 12.89 4.92 2.12
CA GLN A 34 12.38 5.93 3.06
C GLN A 34 11.02 5.51 3.61
N ARG A 35 10.64 6.10 4.75
CA ARG A 35 9.30 5.98 5.32
C ARG A 35 8.38 6.95 4.62
N GLU A 36 7.32 6.42 4.01
CA GLU A 36 6.33 7.19 3.26
C GLU A 36 4.91 6.84 3.71
N ARG A 37 3.95 7.67 3.27
CA ARG A 37 2.53 7.47 3.53
C ARG A 37 1.77 7.70 2.23
N PHE A 38 0.95 6.74 1.84
CA PHE A 38 0.01 6.89 0.74
C PHE A 38 -1.39 7.09 1.29
N VAL A 39 -2.09 8.14 0.86
CA VAL A 39 -3.48 8.38 1.24
C VAL A 39 -4.38 7.60 0.28
N LEU A 40 -5.25 6.76 0.83
CA LEU A 40 -6.26 6.05 0.06
C LEU A 40 -7.38 7.04 -0.32
N HIS A 41 -7.75 7.11 -1.59
CA HIS A 41 -8.78 8.05 -2.07
C HIS A 41 -10.06 7.34 -2.48
N HIS A 42 -9.93 6.13 -2.98
CA HIS A 42 -11.05 5.33 -3.45
C HIS A 42 -10.86 3.90 -3.00
N LEU A 43 -11.96 3.28 -2.58
CA LEU A 43 -12.07 1.86 -2.30
C LEU A 43 -13.49 1.44 -2.63
N ALA A 44 -13.66 0.67 -3.70
CA ALA A 44 -14.94 0.10 -4.10
C ALA A 44 -14.76 -1.39 -4.37
N CYS A 45 -15.44 -2.21 -3.58
CA CYS A 45 -15.41 -3.66 -3.72
C CYS A 45 -16.76 -4.19 -4.21
N SER A 46 -16.75 -5.07 -5.21
CA SER A 46 -17.93 -5.82 -5.63
C SER A 46 -18.33 -6.78 -4.52
N ASP A 47 -19.61 -6.74 -4.12
CA ASP A 47 -20.18 -7.48 -2.99
C ASP A 47 -19.52 -7.20 -1.63
N ALA A 48 -19.76 -5.99 -1.11
CA ALA A 48 -19.37 -5.60 0.26
C ALA A 48 -19.98 -6.47 1.39
N SER A 49 -20.96 -7.32 1.08
CA SER A 49 -21.55 -8.28 2.01
C SER A 49 -20.83 -9.64 2.03
N ALA A 50 -19.91 -9.90 1.09
CA ALA A 50 -19.15 -11.14 1.05
C ALA A 50 -17.90 -11.03 1.93
N THR A 51 -17.59 -12.10 2.68
CA THR A 51 -16.40 -12.21 3.52
C THR A 51 -15.08 -12.06 2.73
N ALA A 52 -15.14 -12.22 1.40
CA ALA A 52 -14.05 -11.95 0.47
C ALA A 52 -14.63 -11.37 -0.83
N PRO A 53 -14.45 -10.05 -1.11
CA PRO A 53 -14.91 -9.46 -2.36
C PRO A 53 -14.12 -10.02 -3.55
N GLU A 54 -14.83 -10.33 -4.64
CA GLU A 54 -14.20 -10.88 -5.86
C GLU A 54 -13.27 -9.86 -6.55
N ARG A 55 -13.59 -8.58 -6.41
CA ARG A 55 -12.86 -7.48 -7.02
C ARG A 55 -12.97 -6.21 -6.19
N CYS A 56 -11.85 -5.53 -5.98
CA CYS A 56 -11.77 -4.23 -5.34
C CYS A 56 -10.96 -3.27 -6.20
N GLU A 57 -11.56 -2.13 -6.53
CA GLU A 57 -10.90 -1.00 -7.17
C GLU A 57 -10.45 -0.03 -6.11
N LEU A 58 -9.18 0.34 -6.13
CA LEU A 58 -8.60 1.23 -5.14
C LEU A 58 -7.62 2.22 -5.78
N SER A 59 -7.65 3.45 -5.29
CA SER A 59 -6.68 4.47 -5.69
C SER A 59 -6.02 5.09 -4.48
N ALA A 60 -4.71 5.33 -4.57
CA ALA A 60 -3.93 5.95 -3.52
C ALA A 60 -2.97 6.98 -4.09
N SER A 61 -2.62 8.00 -3.31
CA SER A 61 -1.61 8.97 -3.71
C SER A 61 -0.63 9.32 -2.60
N GLY A 62 0.57 9.73 -2.99
CA GLY A 62 1.63 10.11 -2.07
C GLY A 62 2.55 11.13 -2.71
N SER A 63 3.26 11.89 -1.88
CA SER A 63 4.15 12.97 -2.34
C SER A 63 5.57 12.68 -1.89
N LEU A 64 6.50 12.62 -2.84
CA LEU A 64 7.90 12.28 -2.58
C LEU A 64 8.82 13.46 -2.84
N LEU A 65 9.89 13.54 -2.06
CA LEU A 65 11.00 14.45 -2.35
C LEU A 65 12.09 13.70 -3.12
N ARG A 66 12.32 14.08 -4.38
CA ARG A 66 13.36 13.50 -5.24
C ARG A 66 14.72 13.44 -4.59
N ALA A 67 15.10 14.52 -3.92
CA ALA A 67 16.39 14.64 -3.25
C ALA A 67 16.57 13.61 -2.12
N ALA A 68 15.50 13.15 -1.48
CA ALA A 68 15.53 12.10 -0.44
C ALA A 68 15.91 10.73 -1.04
N TYR A 69 15.54 10.49 -2.30
CA TYR A 69 15.87 9.28 -3.06
C TYR A 69 17.13 9.44 -3.94
N GLY A 70 18.00 10.39 -3.59
CA GLY A 70 19.24 10.65 -4.31
C GLY A 70 19.07 11.21 -5.74
N MET A 71 17.87 11.68 -6.11
CA MET A 71 17.60 12.29 -7.42
C MET A 71 17.87 13.81 -7.39
N ARG A 72 19.15 14.17 -7.23
CA ARG A 72 19.59 15.57 -7.03
C ARG A 72 19.99 16.32 -8.31
N SER A 73 19.88 15.71 -9.49
CA SER A 73 20.20 16.36 -10.77
C SER A 73 19.09 17.34 -11.20
N HIS A 74 19.45 18.35 -12.00
CA HIS A 74 18.53 19.31 -12.63
C HIS A 74 17.63 20.11 -11.66
N ARG A 75 18.14 20.45 -10.46
CA ARG A 75 17.38 21.18 -9.42
C ARG A 75 16.79 22.53 -9.87
N GLY A 76 17.36 23.17 -10.89
CA GLY A 76 16.81 24.42 -11.47
C GLY A 76 15.74 24.23 -12.54
N ALA A 77 15.62 23.02 -13.11
CA ALA A 77 14.70 22.73 -14.21
C ALA A 77 13.55 21.78 -13.80
N LEU A 78 13.75 20.96 -12.76
CA LEU A 78 12.78 19.98 -12.30
C LEU A 78 12.39 20.22 -10.83
N ARG A 79 11.08 20.18 -10.55
CA ARG A 79 10.55 20.29 -9.18
C ARG A 79 11.04 19.11 -8.34
N ASN A 80 11.41 19.41 -7.08
CA ASN A 80 11.86 18.40 -6.13
C ASN A 80 10.72 17.49 -5.64
N ARG A 81 9.48 18.02 -5.58
CA ARG A 81 8.29 17.27 -5.19
C ARG A 81 7.72 16.52 -6.39
N ILE A 82 7.45 15.23 -6.22
CA ILE A 82 6.74 14.37 -7.17
C ILE A 82 5.46 13.89 -6.48
N GLU A 83 4.34 13.93 -7.20
CA GLU A 83 3.12 13.25 -6.81
C GLU A 83 3.08 11.88 -7.48
N LEU A 84 2.84 10.84 -6.69
CA LEU A 84 2.57 9.48 -7.16
C LEU A 84 1.08 9.20 -7.00
N LYS A 85 0.49 8.62 -8.03
CA LYS A 85 -0.86 8.05 -7.99
C LYS A 85 -0.77 6.58 -8.37
N LEU A 86 -1.39 5.73 -7.56
CA LEU A 86 -1.56 4.32 -7.81
C LEU A 86 -3.04 4.06 -8.03
N ASP A 87 -3.38 3.48 -9.17
CA ASP A 87 -4.71 2.96 -9.46
C ASP A 87 -4.57 1.44 -9.58
N LEU A 88 -5.26 0.72 -8.70
CA LEU A 88 -5.09 -0.72 -8.50
C LEU A 88 -6.45 -1.42 -8.56
N VAL A 89 -6.44 -2.63 -9.11
CA VAL A 89 -7.56 -3.56 -9.05
C VAL A 89 -7.07 -4.82 -8.36
N ALA A 90 -7.54 -5.04 -7.14
CA ALA A 90 -7.33 -6.29 -6.43
C ALA A 90 -8.44 -7.26 -6.83
N THR A 91 -8.06 -8.51 -7.11
CA THR A 91 -9.02 -9.59 -7.31
C THR A 91 -8.88 -10.59 -6.18
N GLY A 92 -10.02 -11.06 -5.65
CA GLY A 92 -10.04 -12.10 -4.64
C GLY A 92 -9.53 -13.41 -5.25
N ALA A 93 -8.38 -13.89 -4.80
CA ALA A 93 -8.05 -15.30 -4.97
C ALA A 93 -8.88 -16.10 -3.94
N PRO A 94 -9.41 -17.30 -4.27
CA PRO A 94 -9.95 -18.16 -3.25
C PRO A 94 -8.86 -18.39 -2.21
N HIS A 95 -9.10 -17.90 -1.00
CA HIS A 95 -8.32 -18.19 0.20
C HIS A 95 -8.29 -19.72 0.43
N SER A 96 -7.36 -20.40 -0.21
CA SER A 96 -6.99 -21.77 0.11
C SER A 96 -6.40 -21.80 1.52
N GLY A 97 -7.27 -21.90 2.53
CA GLY A 97 -6.98 -22.50 3.83
C GLY A 97 -5.92 -21.80 4.70
N VAL A 98 -6.30 -20.74 5.40
CA VAL A 98 -5.71 -20.49 6.73
C VAL A 98 -6.70 -21.06 7.74
N ARG A 99 -6.44 -22.29 8.24
CA ARG A 99 -7.16 -22.81 9.42
C ARG A 99 -6.80 -21.92 10.60
N PRO A 100 -7.76 -21.33 11.34
CA PRO A 100 -7.46 -20.79 12.66
C PRO A 100 -6.98 -21.95 13.54
N VAL A 101 -5.78 -21.83 14.11
CA VAL A 101 -5.33 -22.69 15.20
C VAL A 101 -6.19 -22.32 16.41
N SER A 102 -7.11 -23.20 16.79
CA SER A 102 -7.77 -23.14 18.08
C SER A 102 -6.70 -23.34 19.16
N LEU A 103 -6.41 -22.30 19.93
CA LEU A 103 -5.68 -22.42 21.18
C LEU A 103 -6.65 -22.96 22.23
N GLU A 104 -6.65 -24.28 22.47
CA GLU A 104 -7.33 -24.84 23.63
C GLU A 104 -6.60 -24.39 24.91
N ALA A 105 -7.32 -23.73 25.81
CA ALA A 105 -6.83 -23.38 27.13
C ALA A 105 -6.70 -24.65 28.00
N PRO A 106 -5.68 -24.76 28.87
CA PRO A 106 -5.55 -25.90 29.76
C PRO A 106 -6.72 -25.98 30.74
N ALA A 107 -7.31 -27.16 30.87
CA ALA A 107 -8.29 -27.47 31.90
C ALA A 107 -7.66 -27.30 33.30
N ARG A 108 -8.43 -26.72 34.22
CA ARG A 108 -8.07 -26.54 35.63
C ARG A 108 -7.95 -27.86 36.38
#